data_AF-W1NWZ0-F1
#
_entry.id   AF-W1NWZ0-F1
#
_cell.length_a   1.000
_cell.length_b   1.000
_cell.length_c   1.000
_cell.angle_alpha   90.00
_cell.angle_beta   90.00
_cell.angle_gamma   90.00
#
_symmetry.space_group_name_H-M   'P 1'
#
loop_
_entity.id
_entity.type
_entity.pdbx_description
1 polymer ?
#
loop_
_entity_poly.entity_id
_entity_poly.type
_entity_poly.pdbx_seq_one_letter_code
_entity_poly.pdbx_strand_id
1 'polypeptide(L)'
;MEMFIFRLFAESLRNLARLDVVDMCTNTQLFGGNALKLPSGANFYGEINILLVGDPGTSKSQLFQYIHKLHPRGIYSSGRGSSAVGLTAHVSKEPETRET
;
A
#
# COMPACT_ATOMS: atom_id res chain seq x y z
N MET A 1 -16.01 -16.65 10.11
CA MET A 1 -15.08 -17.22 9.11
C MET A 1 -13.92 -16.29 8.78
N GLU A 2 -14.12 -14.97 8.64
CA GLU A 2 -13.04 -14.03 8.28
C GLU A 2 -11.84 -14.00 9.24
N MET A 3 -12.07 -14.11 10.55
CA MET A 3 -10.99 -14.07 11.55
C MET A 3 -9.98 -15.23 11.38
N PHE A 4 -10.40 -16.36 10.80
CA PHE A 4 -9.55 -17.53 10.58
C PHE A 4 -8.63 -17.34 9.37
N ILE A 5 -9.14 -16.75 8.29
CA ILE A 5 -8.35 -16.40 7.10
C ILE A 5 -7.31 -15.34 7.45
N PHE A 6 -7.70 -14.31 8.22
CA PHE A 6 -6.78 -13.26 8.65
C PHE A 6 -5.61 -13.83 9.47
N ARG A 7 -5.90 -14.79 10.36
CA ARG A 7 -4.89 -15.45 11.19
C ARG A 7 -3.95 -16.33 10.35
N LEU A 8 -4.48 -17.05 9.37
CA LEU A 8 -3.69 -17.90 8.48
C LEU A 8 -2.77 -17.08 7.57
N PHE A 9 -3.25 -15.93 7.09
CA PHE A 9 -2.43 -14.99 6.31
C PHE A 9 -1.33 -14.35 7.17
N ALA A 10 -1.65 -13.96 8.40
CA ALA A 10 -0.68 -13.44 9.35
C ALA A 10 0.38 -14.49 9.78
N GLU A 11 0.02 -15.77 9.88
CA GLU A 11 1.00 -16.86 10.11
C GLU A 11 1.92 -17.09 8.91
N SER A 12 1.40 -16.97 7.69
CA SER A 12 2.23 -17.06 6.48
C SER A 12 3.24 -15.91 6.38
N LEU A 13 2.90 -14.71 6.85
CA LEU A 13 3.77 -13.53 6.84
C LEU A 13 4.85 -13.57 7.94
N ARG A 14 4.50 -14.10 9.13
CA ARG A 14 5.39 -14.22 10.29
C ARG A 14 6.65 -15.03 10.07
N ASN A 15 6.64 -15.98 9.13
CA ASN A 15 7.84 -16.75 8.79
C ASN A 15 8.93 -15.89 8.10
N LEU A 16 8.59 -14.70 7.59
CA LEU A 16 9.50 -13.84 6.82
C LEU A 16 9.91 -12.57 7.56
N ALA A 17 9.01 -11.97 8.34
CA ALA A 17 9.29 -10.78 9.14
C ALA A 17 9.22 -11.13 10.63
N ARG A 18 10.38 -11.11 11.29
CA ARG A 18 10.51 -11.40 12.74
C ARG A 18 9.89 -10.32 13.66
N LEU A 19 9.07 -9.43 13.11
CA LEU A 19 8.51 -8.23 13.75
C LEU A 19 6.98 -8.28 13.69
N ASP A 20 6.37 -8.79 14.76
CA ASP A 20 4.91 -9.01 14.88
C ASP A 20 4.06 -7.76 14.60
N VAL A 21 4.60 -6.57 14.88
CA VAL A 21 3.91 -5.28 14.65
C VAL A 21 3.83 -4.89 13.18
N VAL A 22 4.79 -5.31 12.35
CA VAL A 22 4.84 -4.91 10.94
C VAL A 22 3.91 -5.77 10.08
N ASP A 23 3.75 -7.04 10.44
CA ASP A 23 2.80 -7.94 9.79
C ASP A 23 1.36 -7.50 10.03
N MET A 24 1.02 -7.03 11.24
CA MET A 24 -0.31 -6.49 11.53
C MET A 24 -0.64 -5.25 10.67
N CYS A 25 0.30 -4.30 10.58
CA CYS A 25 0.15 -3.10 9.76
C CYS A 25 -0.04 -3.46 8.28
N THR A 26 0.78 -4.37 7.76
CA THR A 26 0.66 -4.82 6.37
C THR A 26 -0.70 -5.45 6.09
N ASN A 27 -1.18 -6.29 7.01
CA ASN A 27 -2.44 -6.99 6.83
C ASN A 27 -3.63 -6.01 6.83
N THR A 28 -3.65 -5.02 7.73
CA THR A 28 -4.72 -4.02 7.74
C THR A 28 -4.76 -3.17 6.48
N GLN A 29 -3.62 -2.93 5.83
CA GLN A 29 -3.58 -2.24 4.54
C GLN A 29 -4.11 -3.10 3.38
N LEU A 30 -3.93 -4.42 3.42
CA LEU A 30 -4.45 -5.34 2.39
C LEU A 30 -5.97 -5.50 2.44
N PHE A 31 -6.54 -5.53 3.64
CA PHE A 31 -7.99 -5.68 3.82
C PHE A 31 -8.74 -4.35 3.75
N GLY A 32 -8.08 -3.25 4.09
CA GLY A 32 -8.68 -1.92 4.11
C GLY A 32 -9.82 -1.79 5.13
N GLY A 33 -10.39 -0.60 5.22
CA GLY A 33 -11.58 -0.29 6.00
C GLY A 33 -12.79 0.01 5.12
N ASN A 34 -13.96 0.15 5.74
CA ASN A 34 -15.20 0.44 5.02
C ASN A 34 -15.28 1.94 4.66
N ALA A 35 -15.46 2.25 3.38
CA ALA A 35 -15.71 3.62 2.93
C ALA A 35 -17.14 4.03 3.30
N LEU A 36 -17.25 4.99 4.22
CA LEU A 36 -18.54 5.45 4.72
C LEU A 36 -19.02 6.68 3.95
N LYS A 37 -20.25 6.60 3.45
CA LYS A 37 -21.00 7.75 2.92
C LYS A 37 -21.96 8.25 3.97
N LEU A 38 -21.78 9.48 4.42
CA LEU A 38 -22.70 10.07 5.38
C LEU A 38 -23.96 10.57 4.65
N PRO A 39 -25.11 10.59 5.34
CA PRO A 39 -26.32 11.24 4.85
C PRO A 39 -26.15 12.73 4.53
N SER A 40 -25.11 13.38 5.10
CA SER A 40 -24.73 14.76 4.83
C SER A 40 -23.96 14.96 3.51
N GLY A 41 -23.68 13.88 2.76
CA GLY A 41 -22.93 13.93 1.49
C GLY A 41 -21.41 13.84 1.64
N ALA A 42 -20.87 13.79 2.86
CA ALA A 42 -19.44 13.59 3.09
C ALA A 42 -19.02 12.13 2.84
N ASN A 43 -17.87 11.95 2.18
CA ASN A 43 -17.25 10.64 1.95
C ASN A 43 -16.04 10.49 2.86
N PHE A 44 -15.94 9.37 3.59
CA PHE A 44 -14.73 9.00 4.33
C PHE A 44 -13.95 7.94 3.54
N TYR A 45 -12.64 8.18 3.40
CA TYR A 45 -11.73 7.19 2.86
C TYR A 45 -11.55 6.05 3.87
N GLY A 46 -11.92 4.84 3.46
CA GLY A 46 -11.74 3.62 4.27
C GLY A 46 -10.32 3.06 4.20
N GLU A 47 -9.46 3.61 3.35
CA GLU A 47 -8.10 3.10 3.14
C GLU A 47 -7.12 3.64 4.20
N ILE A 48 -6.22 2.77 4.65
CA ILE A 48 -5.22 3.08 5.69
C ILE A 48 -3.87 3.32 5.02
N ASN A 49 -3.24 4.44 5.37
CA ASN A 49 -1.88 4.75 4.95
C ASN A 49 -0.90 4.45 6.09
N ILE A 50 0.19 3.73 5.79
CA ILE A 50 1.15 3.27 6.79
C ILE A 50 2.55 3.76 6.43
N LEU A 51 3.24 4.33 7.42
CA LEU A 51 4.63 4.74 7.33
C LEU A 51 5.48 3.83 8.22
N LEU A 52 6.46 3.15 7.63
CA LEU A 52 7.39 2.28 8.36
C LEU A 52 8.75 2.99 8.51
N VAL A 53 9.12 3.30 9.76
CA VAL A 53 10.40 3.93 10.12
C VAL A 53 11.17 2.99 11.07
N GLY A 54 12.49 2.92 10.93
CA GLY A 54 13.34 2.22 11.89
C GLY A 54 14.79 2.15 11.43
N ASP A 55 15.59 1.34 12.11
CA ASP A 55 17.04 1.30 11.91
C ASP A 55 17.48 0.74 10.54
N PRO A 56 18.64 1.18 10.00
CA PRO A 56 19.22 0.55 8.81
C PRO A 56 19.39 -0.97 9.01
N GLY A 57 19.10 -1.76 7.99
CA GLY A 57 19.30 -3.22 8.03
C GLY A 57 18.13 -4.05 8.56
N THR A 58 17.00 -3.45 8.96
CA THR A 58 15.82 -4.22 9.43
C THR A 58 14.89 -4.71 8.30
N SER A 59 15.41 -4.96 7.10
CA SER A 59 14.67 -5.52 5.94
C SER A 59 13.38 -4.80 5.50
N LYS A 60 13.19 -3.52 5.85
CA LYS A 60 11.97 -2.74 5.50
C LYS A 60 11.65 -2.72 4.00
N SER A 61 12.65 -2.46 3.15
CA SER A 61 12.45 -2.45 1.70
C SER A 61 12.13 -3.83 1.13
N GLN A 62 12.70 -4.89 1.72
CA GLN A 62 12.45 -6.28 1.32
C GLN A 62 10.99 -6.67 1.59
N LEU A 63 10.45 -6.21 2.72
CA LEU A 63 9.06 -6.41 3.08
C LEU A 63 8.12 -5.76 2.06
N PHE A 64 8.33 -4.48 1.69
CA PHE A 64 7.49 -3.81 0.69
C PHE A 64 7.52 -4.50 -0.67
N GLN A 65 8.68 -4.99 -1.12
CA GLN A 65 8.80 -5.76 -2.37
C GLN A 65 8.06 -7.09 -2.30
N TYR A 66 8.05 -7.74 -1.14
CA TYR A 66 7.31 -8.98 -0.93
C TYR A 66 5.79 -8.75 -0.96
N ILE A 67 5.31 -7.73 -0.24
CA ILE A 67 3.89 -7.33 -0.23
C ILE A 67 3.43 -6.96 -1.64
N HIS A 68 4.24 -6.23 -2.40
CA HIS A 68 3.96 -5.89 -3.79
C HIS A 68 3.76 -7.14 -4.67
N LYS A 69 4.51 -8.23 -4.42
CA LYS A 69 4.31 -9.50 -5.14
C LYS A 69 3.04 -10.23 -4.70
N LEU A 70 2.61 -10.05 -3.45
CA LEU A 70 1.38 -10.65 -2.92
C LEU A 70 0.13 -9.89 -3.37
N HIS A 71 0.19 -8.56 -3.47
CA HIS A 71 -0.96 -7.73 -3.79
C HIS A 71 -1.09 -7.49 -5.30
N PRO A 72 -2.15 -8.00 -5.97
CA PRO A 72 -2.25 -8.00 -7.43
C PRO A 72 -2.35 -6.61 -8.08
N ARG A 73 -2.71 -5.58 -7.32
CA ARG A 73 -2.81 -4.18 -7.80
C ARG A 73 -1.81 -3.23 -7.13
N GLY A 74 -0.87 -3.75 -6.35
CA GLY A 74 0.08 -2.92 -5.64
C GLY A 74 1.13 -2.42 -6.62
N ILE A 75 1.48 -1.13 -6.57
CA ILE A 75 2.59 -0.57 -7.34
C ILE A 75 3.69 -0.18 -6.36
N TYR A 76 4.86 -0.79 -6.50
CA TYR A 76 6.03 -0.44 -5.72
C TYR A 76 6.85 0.59 -6.50
N SER A 77 7.06 1.75 -5.90
CA SER A 77 7.95 2.77 -6.46
C SER A 77 9.02 3.19 -5.45
N SER A 78 10.22 3.45 -5.96
CA SER A 78 11.35 3.94 -5.16
C SER A 78 11.45 5.46 -5.25
N GLY A 79 11.58 6.13 -4.10
CA GLY A 79 11.63 7.59 -4.01
C GLY A 79 12.84 8.24 -4.70
N ARG A 80 13.89 7.48 -5.04
CA ARG A 80 15.07 8.04 -5.74
C ARG A 80 14.84 8.31 -7.23
N GLY A 81 13.86 7.66 -7.87
CA GLY A 81 13.54 7.84 -9.29
C GLY A 81 12.13 8.38 -9.54
N SER A 82 11.38 8.66 -8.47
CA SER A 82 9.99 9.13 -8.57
C SER A 82 9.96 10.66 -8.52
N SER A 83 9.32 11.29 -9.49
CA SER A 83 9.02 12.73 -9.45
C SER A 83 7.59 12.94 -8.93
N ALA A 84 7.32 14.09 -8.31
CA ALA A 84 5.97 14.44 -7.84
C ALA A 84 4.92 14.39 -8.98
N VAL A 85 5.34 14.73 -10.19
CA VAL A 85 4.53 14.68 -11.41
C VAL A 85 4.27 13.23 -11.85
N GLY A 86 5.24 12.32 -11.69
CA GLY A 86 5.09 10.90 -12.01
C GLY A 86 4.21 10.12 -11.03
N LEU A 87 3.95 10.66 -9.83
CA LEU A 87 3.11 10.01 -8.80
C LEU A 87 1.64 10.45 -8.86
N THR A 88 1.35 11.68 -9.29
CA THR A 88 -0.02 12.24 -9.24
C THR A 88 -0.65 12.32 -10.63
N ALA A 89 -0.07 13.14 -11.51
CA ALA A 89 -0.56 13.34 -12.87
C ALA A 89 0.53 14.04 -13.68
N HIS A 90 0.72 13.61 -14.93
CA HIS A 90 1.58 14.28 -15.90
C HIS A 90 0.76 14.78 -17.08
N VAL A 91 1.02 16.02 -17.50
CA VAL A 91 0.43 16.60 -18.70
C VAL A 91 1.47 16.54 -19.80
N SER A 92 1.17 15.82 -20.87
CA SER A 92 2.02 15.71 -22.06
C SER A 92 1.23 16.15 -23.28
N LYS A 93 1.82 17.03 -24.10
CA LYS A 93 1.21 17.42 -25.38
C LYS A 93 1.28 16.27 -26.36
N GLU A 94 0.13 15.89 -26.92
CA GLU A 94 0.06 14.91 -27.99
C GLU A 94 0.71 15.51 -29.26
N PRO A 95 1.73 14.86 -29.85
CA PRO A 95 2.45 15.42 -31.00
C PRO A 95 1.59 15.51 -32.26
N GLU A 96 0.53 14.68 -32.37
CA GLU A 96 -0.33 14.63 -33.55
C GLU A 96 -1.51 15.63 -33.48
N THR A 97 -2.19 15.72 -32.33
CA THR A 97 -3.37 16.60 -32.18
C THR A 97 -3.06 17.95 -31.56
N ARG A 98 -1.85 18.14 -30.99
CA ARG A 98 -1.39 19.36 -30.28
C ARG A 98 -2.28 19.81 -29.11
N GLU A 99 -3.16 18.94 -28.65
CA GLU A 99 -3.98 19.19 -27.47
C GLU A 99 -3.21 18.81 -26.20
N THR A 100 -3.52 19.50 -25.11
CA THR A 100 -2.91 19.33 -23.77
C THR A 100 -3.74 18.44 -22.88
#